data_AF-A0A6J7H760-F1
#
_entry.id   AF-A0A6J7H760-F1
#
_cell.length_a   1.000
_cell.length_b   1.000
_cell.length_c   1.000
_cell.angle_alpha   90.00
_cell.angle_beta   90.00
_cell.angle_gamma   90.00
#
_symmetry.space_group_name_H-M   'P 1'
#
loop_
_entity.id
_entity.type
_entity.pdbx_description
1 polymer ?
#
loop_
_entity_poly.entity_id
_entity_poly.type
_entity_poly.pdbx_seq_one_letter_code
_entity_poly.pdbx_strand_id
1 'polypeptide(L)'
;MEGFGGLFGDPDDLQRKMMEFADQMQGQQKLAWADNAIGLAVQMTVAAVGRVNLQGDAEAQANQIRQVMAVVFPEAVTLVREARQGLG
;
A
#
# COMPACT_ATOMS: atom_id res chain seq x y z
N MET A 1 -46.43 -23.19 -18.79
CA MET A 1 -45.73 -23.04 -17.50
C MET A 1 -44.30 -22.63 -17.82
N GLU A 2 -44.14 -21.36 -18.19
CA GLU A 2 -42.85 -20.74 -18.49
C GLU A 2 -42.72 -19.49 -17.63
N GLY A 3 -41.51 -19.22 -17.16
CA GLY A 3 -41.18 -17.97 -16.49
C GLY A 3 -41.09 -18.12 -14.97
N PHE A 4 -39.87 -18.40 -14.49
CA PHE A 4 -39.19 -17.71 -13.38
C PHE A 4 -37.92 -18.45 -12.92
N GLY A 5 -37.62 -19.65 -13.45
CA GLY A 5 -36.50 -20.49 -12.99
C GLY A 5 -35.24 -20.51 -13.87
N GLY A 6 -35.28 -19.95 -15.10
CA GLY A 6 -34.17 -20.02 -16.06
C GLY A 6 -33.37 -18.72 -16.25
N LEU A 7 -33.68 -17.67 -15.48
CA LEU A 7 -33.04 -16.35 -15.60
C LEU A 7 -31.98 -16.09 -14.52
N PHE A 8 -31.92 -16.96 -13.51
CA PHE A 8 -30.87 -17.00 -12.50
C PHE A 8 -30.20 -18.35 -12.67
N GLY A 9 -28.99 -18.34 -13.26
CA GLY A 9 -28.22 -19.56 -13.50
C GLY A 9 -28.07 -20.41 -12.24
N ASP A 10 -27.89 -21.72 -12.44
CA ASP A 10 -27.88 -22.73 -11.39
C ASP A 10 -27.15 -22.26 -10.11
N PRO A 11 -27.69 -22.58 -8.91
CA PRO A 11 -27.15 -22.10 -7.64
C PRO A 11 -25.65 -22.43 -7.45
N ASP A 12 -25.16 -23.51 -8.04
CA ASP A 12 -23.75 -23.91 -8.00
C ASP A 12 -22.84 -22.98 -8.85
N ASP A 13 -23.33 -22.50 -10.00
CA ASP A 13 -22.59 -21.56 -10.86
C ASP A 13 -22.54 -20.16 -10.23
N LEU A 14 -23.62 -19.74 -9.56
CA LEU A 14 -23.62 -18.53 -8.75
C LEU A 14 -22.66 -18.65 -7.56
N GLN A 15 -22.65 -19.80 -6.88
CA GLN A 15 -21.74 -20.04 -5.77
C GLN A 15 -20.27 -20.01 -6.22
N ARG A 16 -19.96 -20.62 -7.38
CA ARG A 16 -18.62 -20.61 -7.97
C ARG A 16 -18.16 -19.21 -8.37
N LYS A 17 -19.03 -18.43 -9.02
CA LYS A 17 -18.75 -17.01 -9.36
C LYS A 17 -18.57 -16.14 -8.10
N MET A 18 -19.33 -16.40 -7.04
CA MET A 18 -19.18 -15.69 -5.77
C MET A 18 -17.87 -16.02 -5.07
N MET A 19 -17.41 -17.28 -5.14
CA MET A 19 -16.08 -17.67 -4.62
C MET A 19 -14.94 -17.03 -5.42
N GLU A 20 -15.01 -17.03 -6.75
CA GLU A 20 -14.03 -16.36 -7.62
C GLU A 20 -14.03 -14.83 -7.41
N PHE A 21 -15.20 -14.24 -7.22
CA PHE A 21 -15.34 -12.81 -6.88
C PHE A 21 -14.78 -12.48 -5.49
N ALA A 22 -15.02 -13.34 -4.49
CA ALA A 22 -14.46 -13.18 -3.15
C ALA A 22 -12.93 -13.28 -3.13
N ASP A 23 -12.36 -14.20 -3.92
CA ASP A 23 -10.90 -14.37 -4.03
C ASP A 23 -10.26 -13.17 -4.75
N GLN A 24 -10.89 -12.69 -5.83
CA GLN A 24 -10.45 -11.47 -6.53
C GLN A 24 -10.54 -10.22 -5.63
N MET A 25 -11.60 -10.10 -4.83
CA MET A 25 -11.77 -9.01 -3.85
C MET A 25 -10.70 -9.06 -2.75
N GLN A 26 -10.37 -10.25 -2.23
CA GLN A 26 -9.26 -10.41 -1.27
C GLN A 26 -7.91 -10.02 -1.89
N GLY A 27 -7.67 -10.39 -3.15
CA GLY A 27 -6.45 -10.03 -3.87
C GLY A 27 -6.29 -8.52 -4.09
N GLN A 28 -7.37 -7.83 -4.48
CA GLN A 28 -7.35 -6.38 -4.69
C GLN A 28 -7.18 -5.60 -3.38
N GLN A 29 -7.77 -6.06 -2.27
CA GLN A 29 -7.57 -5.44 -0.96
C GLN A 29 -6.10 -5.53 -0.53
N LYS A 30 -5.43 -6.66 -0.75
CA LYS A 30 -3.99 -6.78 -0.41
C LYS A 30 -3.10 -5.80 -1.20
N LEU A 31 -3.43 -5.51 -2.46
CA LEU A 31 -2.69 -4.59 -3.34
C LEU A 31 -2.93 -3.12 -2.97
N ALA A 32 -4.18 -2.69 -2.85
CA ALA A 32 -4.52 -1.30 -2.51
C ALA A 32 -3.94 -0.85 -1.15
N TRP A 33 -3.67 -1.78 -0.25
CA TRP A 33 -3.14 -1.47 1.08
C TRP A 33 -1.60 -1.41 1.09
N ALA A 34 -0.93 -2.04 0.12
CA ALA A 34 0.52 -1.93 -0.05
C ALA A 34 0.93 -0.53 -0.52
N ASP A 35 0.15 0.09 -1.39
CA ASP A 35 0.42 1.45 -1.89
C ASP A 35 0.27 2.49 -0.78
N ASN A 36 -0.70 2.33 0.12
CA ASN A 36 -0.87 3.21 1.28
C ASN A 36 0.31 3.12 2.27
N ALA A 37 0.91 1.94 2.42
CA ALA A 37 2.04 1.70 3.31
C ALA A 37 3.34 2.35 2.80
N ILE A 38 3.64 2.21 1.51
CA ILE A 38 4.79 2.89 0.91
C ILE A 38 4.57 4.41 0.95
N GLY A 39 3.35 4.86 0.68
CA GLY A 39 2.98 6.28 0.81
C GLY A 39 3.26 6.84 2.21
N LEU A 40 2.94 6.08 3.27
CA LEU A 40 3.24 6.48 4.65
C LEU A 40 4.75 6.62 4.91
N ALA A 41 5.55 5.66 4.47
CA ALA A 41 7.01 5.72 4.62
C ALA A 41 7.63 6.94 3.89
N VAL A 42 7.11 7.28 2.70
CA VAL A 42 7.50 8.49 1.97
C VAL A 42 7.11 9.75 2.75
N GLN A 43 5.89 9.84 3.28
CA GLN A 43 5.44 11.00 4.06
C GLN A 43 6.31 11.21 5.31
N MET A 44 6.65 10.13 6.03
CA MET A 44 7.55 10.19 7.17
C MET A 44 8.94 10.72 6.78
N THR A 45 9.48 10.26 5.64
CA THR A 45 10.78 10.70 5.13
C THR A 45 10.77 12.19 4.76
N VAL A 46 9.71 12.65 4.07
CA VAL A 46 9.55 14.07 3.70
C VAL A 46 9.45 14.96 4.95
N ALA A 47 8.67 14.53 5.95
CA ALA A 47 8.56 15.24 7.21
C ALA A 47 9.91 15.34 7.95
N ALA A 48 10.73 14.28 7.92
CA ALA A 48 12.06 14.28 8.52
C ALA A 48 13.02 15.24 7.79
N VAL A 49 13.05 15.19 6.45
CA VAL A 49 13.85 16.13 5.64
C VAL A 49 13.47 17.58 5.93
N GLY A 50 12.18 17.88 6.08
CA GLY A 50 11.69 19.23 6.41
C GLY A 50 12.09 19.76 7.79
N ARG A 51 12.66 18.90 8.67
CA ARG A 51 13.19 19.31 9.98
C ARG A 51 14.69 19.59 9.97
N VAL A 52 15.39 19.24 8.90
CA VAL A 52 16.85 19.41 8.80
C VAL A 52 17.18 20.84 8.37
N ASN A 53 18.12 21.46 9.09
CA ASN A 53 18.64 22.76 8.70
C ASN A 53 19.76 22.58 7.68
N LEU A 54 19.47 22.86 6.41
CA LEU A 54 20.41 22.70 5.30
C LEU A 54 21.35 23.90 5.20
N GLN A 55 22.62 23.65 4.87
CA GLN A 55 23.63 24.70 4.74
C GLN A 55 24.36 24.63 3.38
N GLY A 56 24.94 25.75 2.95
CA GLY A 56 25.71 25.83 1.71
C GLY A 56 24.86 26.10 0.46
N ASP A 57 25.44 25.85 -0.70
CA ASP A 57 24.80 26.02 -2.01
C ASP A 57 23.83 24.88 -2.34
N ALA A 58 23.14 25.01 -3.48
CA ALA A 58 22.13 24.04 -3.90
C ALA A 58 22.67 22.60 -4.02
N GLU A 59 23.92 22.43 -4.45
CA GLU A 59 24.53 21.11 -4.58
C GLU A 59 24.84 20.51 -3.20
N ALA A 60 25.40 21.30 -2.29
CA ALA A 60 25.65 20.90 -0.90
C ALA A 60 24.35 20.54 -0.18
N GLN A 61 23.28 21.32 -0.37
CA GLN A 61 21.96 21.04 0.19
C GLN A 61 21.36 19.74 -0.38
N ALA A 62 21.47 19.51 -1.68
CA ALA A 62 21.02 18.26 -2.31
C ALA A 62 21.76 17.04 -1.76
N ASN A 63 23.08 17.16 -1.52
CA ASN A 63 23.87 16.10 -0.90
C ASN A 63 23.42 15.80 0.54
N GLN A 64 23.13 16.84 1.33
CA GLN A 64 22.60 16.67 2.69
C GLN A 64 21.24 15.99 2.69
N ILE A 65 20.31 16.38 1.80
CA ILE A 65 19.01 15.72 1.66
C ILE A 65 19.20 14.23 1.29
N ARG A 66 20.10 13.92 0.35
CA ARG A 66 20.41 12.52 -0.01
C ARG A 66 20.91 11.70 1.18
N GLN A 67 21.75 12.28 2.03
CA GLN A 67 22.24 11.61 3.25
C GLN A 67 21.11 11.31 4.24
N VAL A 68 20.20 12.27 4.44
CA VAL A 68 19.03 12.08 5.30
C VAL A 68 18.11 10.99 4.73
N MET A 69 17.81 11.03 3.44
CA MET A 69 16.97 10.02 2.78
C MET A 69 17.58 8.62 2.85
N ALA A 70 18.91 8.49 2.75
CA ALA A 70 19.61 7.20 2.80
C ALA A 70 19.44 6.48 4.15
N VAL A 71 19.21 7.23 5.24
CA VAL A 71 18.98 6.67 6.58
C VAL A 71 17.49 6.52 6.87
N VAL A 72 16.72 7.60 6.69
CA VAL A 72 15.34 7.67 7.16
C VAL A 72 14.39 6.82 6.33
N PHE A 73 14.56 6.76 5.00
CA PHE A 73 13.61 6.03 4.14
C PHE A 73 13.64 4.51 4.37
N PRO A 74 14.80 3.84 4.41
CA PRO A 74 14.85 2.41 4.74
C PRO A 74 14.28 2.09 6.13
N GLU A 75 14.52 2.94 7.13
CA GLU A 75 13.98 2.76 8.47
C GLU A 75 12.45 2.91 8.50
N ALA A 76 11.91 3.95 7.85
CA ALA A 76 10.47 4.15 7.74
C ALA A 76 9.79 2.99 7.00
N VAL A 77 10.41 2.45 5.95
CA VAL A 77 9.92 1.27 5.23
C VAL A 77 9.92 0.04 6.14
N THR A 78 10.97 -0.15 6.94
CA THR A 78 11.07 -1.27 7.89
C THR A 78 9.98 -1.17 8.95
N LEU A 79 9.81 -0.01 9.56
CA LEU A 79 8.78 0.25 10.57
C LEU A 79 7.37 -0.01 10.03
N VAL A 80 7.06 0.44 8.82
CA VAL A 80 5.75 0.18 8.22
C VAL A 80 5.56 -1.31 7.91
N ARG A 81 6.62 -2.05 7.53
CA ARG A 81 6.55 -3.50 7.32
C ARG A 81 6.30 -4.25 8.63
N GLU A 82 6.99 -3.89 9.70
CA GLU A 82 6.83 -4.48 11.04
C GLU A 82 5.43 -4.21 11.60
N ALA A 83 4.95 -2.97 11.51
CA ALA A 83 3.60 -2.61 11.91
C ALA A 83 2.53 -3.45 11.19
N ARG A 84 2.76 -3.84 9.93
CA ARG A 84 1.86 -4.74 9.20
C ARG A 84 1.94 -6.18 9.66
N GLN A 85 3.13 -6.68 9.97
CA GLN A 85 3.31 -8.05 10.46
C GLN A 85 2.69 -8.24 11.85
N GLY A 86 2.70 -7.21 12.69
CA GLY A 86 2.05 -7.23 14.01
C GLY A 86 0.52 -7.07 13.98
N LEU A 87 -0.07 -6.69 12.84
CA LEU A 87 -1.52 -6.52 12.65
C LEU A 87 -2.18 -7.67 11.85
N GLY A 88 -1.39 -8.67 11.44
CA GLY A 88 -1.81 -9.80 10.59
C GLY A 88 -2.11 -11.08 11.35
#